data_AF-A0A1J9PM25-F1
#
_entry.id   AF-A0A1J9PM25-F1
#
_cell.length_a   1.000
_cell.length_b   1.000
_cell.length_c   1.000
_cell.angle_alpha   90.00
_cell.angle_beta   90.00
_cell.angle_gamma   90.00
#
_symmetry.space_group_name_H-M   'P 1'
#
loop_
_entity.id
_entity.type
_entity.pdbx_description
1 polymer ?
#
loop_
_entity_poly.entity_id
_entity_poly.type
_entity_poly.pdbx_seq_one_letter_code
_entity_poly.pdbx_strand_id
1 'polypeptide(L)'
;MDIKPSKVVIDTDGNAVLIDISGVGGITHGWRAPEVRDEILPSKLPYEVRQSNDAWVYGKLLLKPVLHAENCPLVRMLKRIAGCLMTENMHARMTMFEAIPKLECAGNVHGMYMQVETRRS
;
A
#
# COMPACT_ATOMS: atom_id res chain seq x y z
N MET A 1 -2.53 -6.84 9.48
CA MET A 1 -3.99 -7.06 9.70
C MET A 1 -4.76 -5.86 10.29
N ASP A 2 -4.27 -4.63 10.38
CA ASP A 2 -5.16 -3.43 10.50
C ASP A 2 -4.50 -2.18 9.89
N ILE A 3 -3.83 -2.35 8.75
CA ILE A 3 -3.24 -1.23 8.02
C ILE A 3 -4.40 -0.42 7.41
N LYS A 4 -4.50 0.87 7.70
CA LYS A 4 -5.48 1.78 7.09
C LYS A 4 -4.99 3.23 7.23
N PRO A 5 -5.45 4.17 6.40
CA PRO A 5 -4.96 5.55 6.41
C PRO A 5 -5.04 6.21 7.79
N SER A 6 -6.08 5.95 8.58
CA SER A 6 -6.21 6.50 9.93
C SER A 6 -5.21 5.93 10.94
N LYS A 7 -4.41 4.92 10.56
CA LYS A 7 -3.31 4.35 11.36
C LYS A 7 -1.94 4.71 10.78
N VAL A 8 -1.90 5.53 9.73
CA VAL A 8 -0.69 6.08 9.16
C VAL A 8 -0.68 7.57 9.47
N VAL A 9 0.33 8.03 10.20
CA VAL A 9 0.58 9.45 10.46
C VAL A 9 1.74 9.92 9.61
N ILE A 10 1.79 11.22 9.34
CA ILE A 10 2.94 11.85 8.71
C ILE A 10 3.74 12.55 9.81
N ASP A 11 5.03 12.22 9.95
CA ASP A 11 5.92 12.89 10.91
C ASP A 11 6.36 14.27 10.40
N THR A 12 7.21 14.95 11.17
CA THR A 12 7.71 16.30 10.83
C THR A 12 8.56 16.33 9.57
N ASP A 13 9.12 15.20 9.17
CA ASP A 13 10.00 15.08 8.00
C ASP A 13 9.23 14.62 6.75
N GLY A 14 7.90 14.43 6.87
CA GLY A 14 7.06 13.97 5.77
C GLY A 14 7.03 12.45 5.60
N ASN A 15 7.59 11.68 6.54
CA ASN A 15 7.57 10.22 6.47
C ASN A 15 6.21 9.67 6.91
N ALA A 16 5.73 8.65 6.20
CA ALA A 16 4.53 7.92 6.58
C ALA A 16 4.86 6.84 7.62
N VAL A 17 4.38 7.02 8.86
CA VAL A 17 4.62 6.14 10.01
C VAL A 17 3.35 5.38 10.39
N LEU A 18 3.44 4.06 10.46
CA LEU A 18 2.34 3.19 10.92
C LEU A 18 2.32 3.16 12.46
N ILE A 19 1.25 3.67 13.08
CA ILE A 19 1.16 3.87 14.54
C ILE A 19 0.28 2.86 15.27
N ASP A 20 -0.37 1.93 14.56
CA ASP A 20 -1.15 0.86 15.19
C ASP A 20 -0.90 -0.49 14.53
N ILE A 21 0.12 -1.17 15.04
CA ILE A 21 0.49 -2.54 14.66
C ILE A 21 -0.18 -3.59 15.54
N SER A 22 -0.91 -3.17 16.58
CA SER A 22 -1.45 -4.06 17.62
C SER A 22 -2.65 -4.89 17.13
N GLY A 23 -3.35 -4.41 16.09
CA GLY A 23 -4.59 -5.03 15.59
C GLY A 23 -5.79 -4.84 16.52
N VAL A 24 -5.67 -4.03 17.57
CA VAL A 24 -6.75 -3.74 18.54
C VAL A 24 -7.61 -2.60 17.98
N GLY A 25 -8.85 -2.92 17.58
CA GLY A 25 -9.78 -1.94 17.01
C GLY A 25 -10.62 -2.47 15.84
N GLY A 26 -10.40 -3.73 15.44
CA GLY A 26 -11.18 -4.39 14.40
C GLY A 26 -10.75 -3.98 12.99
N ILE A 27 -10.62 -4.98 12.11
CA ILE A 27 -10.36 -4.77 10.69
C ILE A 27 -11.64 -4.23 10.05
N THR A 28 -11.62 -2.99 9.56
CA THR A 28 -12.77 -2.41 8.86
C THR A 28 -13.08 -3.25 7.61
N HIS A 29 -14.29 -3.78 7.49
CA HIS A 29 -14.71 -4.72 6.43
C HIS A 29 -14.28 -4.29 5.03
N GLY A 30 -14.42 -2.99 4.72
CA GLY A 30 -14.04 -2.44 3.41
C GLY A 30 -12.56 -2.59 3.06
N TRP A 31 -11.66 -2.85 4.01
CA TRP A 31 -10.22 -2.99 3.76
C TRP A 31 -9.77 -4.44 3.58
N ARG A 32 -10.64 -5.42 3.84
CA ARG A 32 -10.29 -6.84 3.77
C ARG A 32 -10.13 -7.32 2.33
N ALA A 33 -9.15 -8.19 2.13
CA ALA A 33 -9.01 -8.94 0.90
C ALA A 33 -10.18 -9.90 0.69
N PRO A 34 -10.51 -10.28 -0.57
CA PRO A 34 -11.64 -11.16 -0.91
C PRO A 34 -11.72 -12.41 -0.02
N GLU A 35 -10.59 -13.08 0.20
CA GLU A 35 -10.48 -14.31 0.99
C GLU A 35 -10.58 -14.11 2.52
N VAL A 36 -10.69 -12.85 2.99
CA VAL A 36 -10.80 -12.50 4.42
C VAL A 36 -12.10 -11.73 4.73
N ARG A 37 -12.83 -11.26 3.71
CA ARG A 37 -14.01 -10.38 3.89
C ARG A 37 -15.05 -10.98 4.83
N ASP A 38 -15.43 -12.22 4.57
CA ASP A 38 -16.51 -12.91 5.28
C ASP A 38 -16.02 -13.68 6.54
N GLU A 39 -14.74 -13.58 6.87
CA GLU A 39 -14.14 -14.31 7.98
C GLU A 39 -14.46 -13.65 9.34
N ILE A 40 -14.96 -14.47 10.26
CA ILE A 40 -15.36 -14.04 11.62
C ILE A 40 -14.12 -13.77 12.49
N LEU A 41 -13.09 -14.59 12.35
CA LEU A 41 -11.83 -14.47 13.09
C LEU A 41 -10.63 -14.42 12.13
N PRO A 42 -10.40 -13.29 11.44
CA PRO A 42 -9.27 -13.12 10.51
C PRO A 42 -7.90 -13.43 11.13
N SER A 43 -7.76 -13.22 12.44
CA SER A 43 -6.53 -13.51 13.16
C SER A 43 -6.18 -14.99 13.23
N LYS A 44 -7.16 -15.88 13.09
CA LYS A 44 -6.97 -17.34 13.12
C LYS A 44 -6.70 -17.96 11.75
N LEU A 45 -6.73 -17.17 10.68
CA LEU A 45 -6.44 -17.65 9.33
C LEU A 45 -4.97 -18.10 9.19
N PRO A 46 -4.64 -18.92 8.19
CA PRO A 46 -3.25 -19.26 7.87
C PRO A 46 -2.38 -18.01 7.66
N TYR A 47 -1.10 -18.11 7.97
CA TYR A 47 -0.18 -16.98 7.92
C TYR A 47 -0.11 -16.35 6.53
N GLU A 48 -0.12 -17.18 5.49
CA GLU A 48 -0.04 -16.80 4.09
C GLU A 48 -1.30 -16.00 3.67
N VAL A 49 -2.46 -16.38 4.19
CA VAL A 49 -3.72 -15.65 3.96
C VAL A 49 -3.67 -14.27 4.63
N ARG A 50 -3.16 -14.20 5.87
CA ARG A 50 -2.98 -12.91 6.57
C ARG A 50 -1.97 -12.00 5.85
N GLN A 51 -0.87 -12.55 5.34
CA GLN A 51 0.11 -11.80 4.55
C GLN A 51 -0.51 -11.28 3.25
N SER A 52 -1.26 -12.12 2.55
CA SER A 52 -1.94 -11.73 1.32
C SER A 52 -2.95 -10.60 1.57
N ASN A 53 -3.68 -10.66 2.68
CA ASN A 53 -4.56 -9.59 3.12
C ASN A 53 -3.78 -8.28 3.39
N ASP A 54 -2.60 -8.36 3.99
CA ASP A 54 -1.79 -7.17 4.24
C ASP A 54 -1.27 -6.53 2.95
N ALA A 55 -0.92 -7.32 1.94
CA ALA A 55 -0.60 -6.84 0.60
C ALA A 55 -1.80 -6.10 -0.05
N TRP A 56 -2.99 -6.69 0.02
CA TRP A 56 -4.22 -6.08 -0.49
C TRP A 56 -4.50 -4.72 0.17
N VAL A 57 -4.46 -4.70 1.50
CA VAL A 57 -4.69 -3.51 2.31
C VAL A 57 -3.67 -2.42 1.95
N TYR A 58 -2.41 -2.78 1.76
CA TYR A 58 -1.37 -1.85 1.35
C TYR A 58 -1.63 -1.29 -0.06
N GLY A 59 -2.09 -2.11 -1.00
CA GLY A 59 -2.53 -1.62 -2.32
C GLY A 59 -3.65 -0.59 -2.22
N LYS A 60 -4.66 -0.84 -1.36
CA LYS A 60 -5.73 0.15 -1.11
C LYS A 60 -5.20 1.46 -0.51
N LEU A 61 -4.20 1.36 0.37
CA LEU A 61 -3.55 2.52 0.97
C LEU A 61 -2.80 3.33 -0.08
N LEU A 62 -2.06 2.69 -0.97
CA LEU A 62 -1.35 3.35 -2.08
C LEU A 62 -2.30 4.08 -3.04
N LEU A 63 -3.51 3.54 -3.26
CA LEU A 63 -4.49 4.21 -4.13
C LEU A 63 -5.06 5.49 -3.54
N LYS A 64 -5.22 5.57 -2.21
CA LYS A 64 -5.83 6.73 -1.54
C LYS A 64 -5.24 8.09 -1.94
N PRO A 65 -3.92 8.32 -1.87
CA PRO A 65 -3.34 9.61 -2.25
C PRO A 65 -3.41 9.86 -3.76
N VAL A 66 -3.31 8.82 -4.59
CA VAL A 66 -3.25 8.97 -6.05
C VAL A 66 -4.61 9.09 -6.73
N LEU A 67 -5.72 8.89 -6.00
CA LEU A 67 -7.08 9.11 -6.51
C LEU A 67 -7.36 10.58 -6.84
N HIS A 68 -6.71 11.50 -6.12
CA HIS A 68 -6.89 12.95 -6.28
C HIS A 68 -5.66 13.64 -6.89
N ALA A 69 -4.61 12.87 -7.20
CA ALA A 69 -3.38 13.40 -7.79
C ALA A 69 -3.48 13.53 -9.31
N GLU A 70 -2.72 14.49 -9.85
CA GLU A 70 -2.56 14.65 -11.30
C GLU A 70 -2.00 13.37 -11.94
N ASN A 71 -2.42 13.07 -13.16
CA ASN A 71 -2.00 11.87 -13.87
C ASN A 71 -0.56 11.99 -14.40
N CYS A 72 0.42 11.82 -13.52
CA CYS A 72 1.84 11.81 -13.86
C CYS A 72 2.42 10.37 -13.93
N PRO A 73 3.65 10.18 -14.45
CA PRO A 73 4.30 8.86 -14.51
C PRO A 73 4.37 8.14 -13.15
N LEU A 74 4.65 8.87 -12.07
CA LEU A 74 4.68 8.33 -10.71
C LEU A 74 3.29 7.81 -10.29
N VAL A 75 2.24 8.59 -10.51
CA VAL A 75 0.85 8.20 -10.21
C VAL A 75 0.43 6.96 -11.00
N ARG A 76 0.82 6.86 -12.28
CA ARG A 76 0.56 5.65 -13.09
C ARG A 76 1.30 4.43 -12.56
N MET A 77 2.55 4.59 -12.12
CA MET A 77 3.34 3.51 -11.51
C MET A 77 2.70 3.03 -10.21
N LEU A 78 2.33 3.95 -9.32
CA LEU A 78 1.67 3.64 -8.05
C LEU A 78 0.32 2.93 -8.27
N LYS A 79 -0.49 3.39 -9.23
CA LYS A 79 -1.74 2.71 -9.62
C LYS A 79 -1.50 1.28 -10.11
N ARG A 80 -0.44 1.06 -10.91
CA ARG A 80 -0.08 -0.28 -11.39
C ARG A 80 0.35 -1.21 -10.26
N ILE A 81 1.25 -0.75 -9.38
CA ILE A 81 1.72 -1.54 -8.23
C ILE A 81 0.55 -1.87 -7.31
N ALA A 82 -0.30 -0.87 -6.99
CA ALA A 82 -1.50 -1.09 -6.20
C ALA A 82 -2.47 -2.09 -6.84
N GLY A 83 -2.66 -2.03 -8.16
CA GLY A 83 -3.45 -3.02 -8.88
C GLY A 83 -2.93 -4.45 -8.73
N CYS A 84 -1.61 -4.66 -8.82
CA CYS A 84 -1.01 -5.98 -8.62
C CYS A 84 -1.09 -6.49 -7.17
N LEU A 85 -0.99 -5.58 -6.19
CA LEU A 85 -1.19 -5.87 -4.77
C LEU A 85 -2.65 -6.19 -4.45
N MET A 86 -3.59 -5.71 -5.26
CA MET A 86 -5.03 -5.93 -5.12
C MET A 86 -5.58 -6.94 -6.14
N THR A 87 -4.74 -7.85 -6.65
CA THR A 87 -5.23 -8.96 -7.48
C THR A 87 -6.16 -9.84 -6.64
N GLU A 88 -7.34 -10.13 -7.18
CA GLU A 88 -8.38 -10.93 -6.51
C GLU A 88 -7.87 -12.34 -6.14
N ASN A 89 -7.23 -13.04 -7.08
CA ASN A 89 -6.59 -14.33 -6.80
C ASN A 89 -5.35 -14.14 -5.90
N MET A 90 -5.43 -14.61 -4.65
CA MET A 90 -4.34 -14.50 -3.67
C MET A 90 -3.03 -15.13 -4.11
N HIS A 91 -3.05 -16.16 -4.97
CA HIS A 91 -1.84 -16.83 -5.45
C HIS A 91 -1.15 -16.08 -6.61
N ALA A 92 -1.87 -15.19 -7.29
CA ALA A 92 -1.34 -14.31 -8.33
C ALA A 92 -1.09 -12.88 -7.83
N ARG A 93 -1.37 -12.62 -6.54
CA ARG A 93 -1.22 -11.31 -5.91
C ARG A 93 0.25 -11.04 -5.67
N MET A 94 0.67 -9.83 -6.04
CA MET A 94 2.01 -9.36 -5.74
C MET A 94 2.22 -9.35 -4.22
N THR A 95 3.35 -9.87 -3.78
CA THR A 95 3.75 -9.83 -2.38
C THR A 95 4.35 -8.47 -2.02
N MET A 96 4.39 -8.15 -0.72
CA MET A 96 5.08 -6.95 -0.25
C MET A 96 6.58 -6.97 -0.60
N PHE A 97 7.23 -8.14 -0.55
CA PHE A 97 8.63 -8.31 -0.93
C PHE A 97 8.90 -7.94 -2.39
N GLU A 98 7.95 -8.16 -3.29
CA GLU A 98 8.05 -7.76 -4.70
C GLU A 98 7.69 -6.29 -4.92
N ALA A 99 6.79 -5.73 -4.10
CA ALA A 99 6.30 -4.37 -4.24
C ALA A 99 7.31 -3.32 -3.74
N ILE A 100 7.97 -3.57 -2.60
CA ILE A 100 8.94 -2.65 -1.99
C ILE A 100 10.03 -2.19 -2.99
N PRO A 101 10.79 -3.09 -3.66
CA PRO A 101 11.84 -2.65 -4.58
C PRO A 101 11.28 -1.86 -5.77
N LYS A 102 10.05 -2.15 -6.22
CA LYS A 102 9.40 -1.39 -7.31
C LYS A 102 9.06 0.03 -6.85
N LEU A 103 8.66 0.21 -5.59
CA LEU A 103 8.37 1.51 -5.01
C LEU A 103 9.64 2.32 -4.77
N GLU A 104 10.71 1.69 -4.30
CA GLU A 104 12.03 2.32 -4.15
C GLU A 104 12.56 2.83 -5.51
N CYS A 105 12.48 2.00 -6.55
CA CYS A 105 12.80 2.43 -7.91
C CYS A 105 11.96 3.63 -8.35
N ALA A 106 10.66 3.64 -8.05
CA ALA A 106 9.77 4.75 -8.41
C ALA A 106 10.14 6.07 -7.69
N GLY A 107 10.51 5.99 -6.40
CA GLY A 107 10.98 7.13 -5.61
C GLY A 107 12.29 7.71 -6.13
N ASN A 108 13.26 6.84 -6.45
CA ASN A 108 14.57 7.25 -6.96
C ASN A 108 14.49 7.94 -8.33
N VAL A 109 13.63 7.43 -9.22
CA VAL A 109 13.41 8.05 -10.53
C VAL A 109 12.79 9.45 -10.37
N HIS A 110 11.81 9.62 -9.48
CA HIS A 110 11.20 10.94 -9.24
C HIS A 110 12.19 11.94 -8.60
N GLY A 111 13.02 11.49 -7.65
CA GLY A 111 14.08 12.30 -7.05
C GLY A 111 15.12 12.79 -8.06
N MET A 112 15.49 11.97 -9.05
CA MET A 112 16.36 12.40 -10.15
C MET A 112 15.72 13.49 -11.02
N TYR A 113 14.44 13.37 -11.39
CA TYR A 113 13.76 14.39 -12.20
C TYR A 113 13.65 15.74 -11.49
N MET A 114 13.35 15.74 -10.18
CA MET A 114 13.26 16.97 -9.38
C MET A 114 14.61 17.69 -9.21
N GLN A 115 15.73 16.95 -9.17
CA GLN A 115 17.08 17.55 -9.13
C GLN A 115 17.55 18.11 -10.47
N VAL A 116 17.02 17.62 -11.59
CA VAL A 116 17.36 18.16 -12.92
C VAL A 116 16.62 19.48 -13.18
N GLU A 117 15.39 19.62 -12.69
CA GLU A 117 14.58 20.85 -12.85
C GLU A 117 15.14 22.02 -12.03
N THR A 118 15.66 21.75 -10.83
CA THR A 118 16.25 22.76 -9.93
C THR A 118 17.63 23.26 -10.35
N ARG A 119 18.28 22.63 -11.33
CA ARG A 119 19.54 23.12 -11.93
C ARG A 119 19.35 23.97 -13.19
N ARG A 120 18.10 24.23 -13.58
CA ARG A 120 17.75 25.02 -14.78
C ARG A 120 17.11 26.38 -14.45
N SER A 121 16.98 26.74 -13.18
CA SER A 121 16.46 28.02 -12.68
C SER A 121 17.56 28.92 -12.15
#